data_AF-A0A6I6GP90-F1
#
_entry.id   AF-A0A6I6GP90-F1
#
_cell.length_a   1.000
_cell.length_b   1.000
_cell.length_c   1.000
_cell.angle_alpha   90.00
_cell.angle_beta   90.00
_cell.angle_gamma   90.00
#
_symmetry.space_group_name_H-M   'P 1'
#
loop_
_entity.id
_entity.type
_entity.pdbx_description
1 polymer ?
#
loop_
_entity_poly.entity_id
_entity_poly.type
_entity_poly.pdbx_seq_one_letter_code
_entity_poly.pdbx_strand_id
1 'polypeptide(L)'
;MKRSEIKRRPLADTALASLEPEEKEYRENYGVDRLYFMVGSTGRKRWELRFKKPDGKWGWHGLGSYPDVPAKKARDKAQDAKRLNAGSVDPITRKANRKASRDAAETDTFRAADLWLEKKIEDGRAEKTLAGINGALTNDILPALGKKPLSKITRADCANLQASIEGRGAHNTAEKVRVWVAAPSYARPHGLLYCPAGLVSVNR
;
A
#
# COMPACT_ATOMS: atom_id res chain seq x y z
N MET A 1 -17.14 5.35 35.04
CA MET A 1 -16.00 5.47 35.97
C MET A 1 -15.24 6.75 35.68
N LYS A 2 -15.14 7.63 36.68
CA LYS A 2 -14.44 8.91 36.56
C LYS A 2 -12.93 8.71 36.68
N ARG A 3 -12.16 9.59 36.05
CA ARG A 3 -10.69 9.54 36.08
C ARG A 3 -10.09 9.49 37.50
N SER A 4 -10.71 10.19 38.45
CA SER A 4 -10.30 10.26 39.86
C SER A 4 -10.41 8.92 40.60
N GLU A 5 -11.15 7.95 40.06
CA GLU A 5 -11.41 6.66 40.71
C GLU A 5 -10.38 5.59 40.33
N ILE A 6 -9.42 5.90 39.46
CA ILE A 6 -8.40 4.95 39.00
C ILE A 6 -7.38 4.71 40.12
N LYS A 7 -7.54 3.58 40.81
CA LYS A 7 -6.67 3.20 41.95
C LYS A 7 -5.43 2.40 41.56
N ARG A 8 -5.43 1.69 40.42
CA ARG A 8 -4.34 0.77 40.04
C ARG A 8 -3.96 0.88 38.57
N ARG A 9 -2.65 0.87 38.31
CA ARG A 9 -2.04 0.72 36.99
C ARG A 9 -1.16 -0.56 36.99
N PRO A 10 -1.10 -1.35 35.89
CA PRO A 10 -1.78 -1.16 34.61
C PRO A 10 -3.30 -1.31 34.68
N LEU A 11 -4.01 -0.58 33.83
CA LEU A 11 -5.47 -0.60 33.80
C LEU A 11 -5.98 -1.98 33.36
N ALA A 12 -6.93 -2.53 34.11
CA ALA A 12 -7.66 -3.73 33.73
C ALA A 12 -8.62 -3.43 32.57
N ASP A 13 -8.92 -4.43 31.73
CA ASP A 13 -9.78 -4.24 30.56
C ASP A 13 -11.20 -3.78 30.95
N THR A 14 -11.71 -4.28 32.09
CA THR A 14 -12.98 -3.85 32.68
C THR A 14 -12.98 -2.37 33.06
N ALA A 15 -11.86 -1.86 33.58
CA ALA A 15 -11.71 -0.44 33.90
C ALA A 15 -11.68 0.43 32.63
N LEU A 16 -11.04 -0.04 31.56
CA LEU A 16 -10.99 0.68 30.27
C LEU A 16 -12.37 0.78 29.60
N ALA A 17 -13.14 -0.32 29.63
CA ALA A 17 -14.51 -0.34 29.16
C ALA A 17 -15.39 0.64 29.96
N SER A 18 -15.17 0.77 31.26
CA SER A 18 -15.96 1.59 32.18
C SER A 18 -15.59 3.09 32.19
N LEU A 19 -14.55 3.51 31.46
CA LEU A 19 -14.19 4.93 31.36
C LEU A 19 -15.27 5.73 30.63
N GLU A 20 -15.73 6.80 31.25
CA GLU A 20 -16.74 7.70 30.69
C GLU A 20 -16.10 8.83 29.89
N PRO A 21 -16.72 9.27 28.78
CA PRO A 21 -16.28 10.48 28.10
C PRO A 21 -16.49 11.71 28.98
N GLU A 22 -15.52 12.62 28.96
CA GLU A 22 -15.63 13.95 29.54
C GLU A 22 -15.87 14.99 28.43
N GLU A 23 -16.25 16.22 28.78
CA GLU A 23 -16.50 17.30 27.82
C GLU A 23 -15.27 17.61 26.94
N LYS A 24 -14.08 17.38 27.49
CA LYS A 24 -12.79 17.52 26.80
C LYS A 24 -12.11 16.18 26.60
N GLU A 25 -11.50 15.98 25.43
CA GLU A 25 -10.68 14.79 25.17
C GLU A 25 -9.53 14.72 26.18
N TYR A 26 -9.38 13.58 26.84
CA TYR A 26 -8.35 13.37 27.83
C TYR A 26 -7.51 12.13 27.52
N ARG A 27 -6.27 12.15 28.01
CA ARG A 27 -5.31 11.05 27.88
C ARG A 27 -4.95 10.54 29.25
N GLU A 28 -5.19 9.26 29.48
CA GLU A 28 -4.87 8.59 30.73
C GLU A 28 -3.66 7.66 30.53
N ASN A 29 -2.76 7.62 31.51
CA ASN A 29 -1.56 6.81 31.42
C ASN A 29 -1.89 5.37 31.77
N TYR A 30 -1.62 4.44 30.86
CA TYR A 30 -1.80 3.01 31.11
C TYR A 30 -0.78 2.46 32.12
N GLY A 31 0.34 3.16 32.34
CA GLY A 31 1.35 2.83 33.34
C GLY A 31 2.52 1.99 32.83
N VAL A 32 2.43 1.44 31.62
CA VAL A 32 3.47 0.60 31.01
C VAL A 32 3.83 1.15 29.63
N ASP A 33 5.10 1.04 29.26
CA ASP A 33 5.60 1.30 27.90
C ASP A 33 5.34 2.68 27.29
N ARG A 34 5.03 3.70 28.11
CA ARG A 34 4.57 5.04 27.64
C ARG A 34 3.30 4.94 26.79
N LEU A 35 2.47 3.95 27.10
CA LEU A 35 1.15 3.75 26.51
C LEU A 35 0.12 4.60 27.23
N TYR A 36 -0.72 5.26 26.45
CA TYR A 36 -1.80 6.10 26.93
C TYR A 36 -3.11 5.66 26.30
N PHE A 37 -4.17 5.84 27.05
CA PHE A 37 -5.53 5.61 26.62
C PHE A 37 -6.20 6.97 26.44
N MET A 38 -6.63 7.26 25.23
CA MET A 38 -7.34 8.49 24.90
C MET A 38 -8.84 8.20 24.81
N VAL A 39 -9.62 9.03 25.49
CA VAL A 39 -11.08 9.00 25.45
C VAL A 39 -11.53 10.34 24.87
N GLY A 40 -12.18 10.29 23.72
CA GLY A 40 -12.79 11.44 23.08
C GLY A 40 -14.09 11.83 23.77
N SER A 41 -14.51 13.08 23.62
CA SER A 41 -15.76 13.61 24.20
C SER A 41 -17.01 12.90 23.67
N THR A 42 -16.92 12.29 22.48
CA THR A 42 -17.96 11.47 21.86
C THR A 42 -17.97 10.02 22.35
N GLY A 43 -17.13 9.66 23.34
CA GLY A 43 -17.02 8.28 23.85
C GLY A 43 -16.13 7.36 23.02
N ARG A 44 -15.51 7.87 21.95
CA ARG A 44 -14.54 7.11 21.14
C ARG A 44 -13.27 6.89 21.95
N LYS A 45 -12.84 5.63 22.03
CA LYS A 45 -11.67 5.21 22.81
C LYS A 45 -10.57 4.72 21.89
N ARG A 46 -9.33 5.13 22.15
CA ARG A 46 -8.17 4.72 21.34
C ARG A 46 -6.88 4.68 22.13
N TRP A 47 -5.97 3.86 21.66
CA TRP A 47 -4.63 3.72 22.21
C TRP A 47 -3.65 4.67 21.53
N GLU A 48 -2.90 5.41 22.33
CA GLU A 48 -1.84 6.30 21.86
C GLU A 48 -0.52 5.98 22.56
N LEU A 49 0.55 5.85 21.80
CA LEU A 49 1.90 5.67 22.30
C LEU A 49 2.63 7.01 22.28
N ARG A 50 3.25 7.38 23.40
CA ARG A 50 4.16 8.52 23.44
C ARG A 50 5.56 8.07 23.05
N PHE A 51 6.09 8.63 21.96
CA PHE A 51 7.40 8.29 21.43
C PHE A 51 8.24 9.54 21.17
N LYS A 52 9.56 9.36 21.14
CA LYS A 52 10.51 10.40 20.77
C LYS A 52 10.82 10.21 19.28
N LYS A 53 10.57 11.22 18.47
CA LYS A 53 10.91 11.22 17.05
C LYS A 53 12.44 11.26 16.89
N PRO A 54 12.97 10.89 15.71
CA PRO A 54 14.40 11.03 15.41
C PRO A 54 14.92 12.46 15.65
N ASP A 55 14.09 13.48 15.37
CA ASP A 55 14.39 14.91 15.61
C ASP A 55 14.44 15.31 17.10
N GLY A 56 14.35 14.35 18.01
CA GLY A 56 14.36 14.55 19.45
C GLY A 56 13.07 15.08 20.07
N LYS A 57 12.08 15.48 19.25
CA LYS A 57 10.78 15.98 19.70
C LYS A 57 9.85 14.84 20.14
N TRP A 58 9.05 15.10 21.18
CA TRP A 58 8.02 14.16 21.61
C TRP A 58 6.82 14.18 20.66
N GLY A 59 6.31 13.00 20.31
CA GLY A 59 5.13 12.82 19.46
C GLY A 59 4.19 11.74 20.00
N TRP A 60 2.99 11.72 19.45
CA TRP A 60 1.94 10.73 19.74
C TRP A 60 1.71 9.84 18.54
N HIS A 61 1.64 8.53 18.75
CA HIS A 61 1.37 7.53 17.72
C HIS A 61 0.13 6.72 18.07
N GLY A 62 -0.92 6.79 17.24
CA GLY A 62 -2.14 6.00 17.44
C GLY A 62 -1.92 4.52 17.11
N LEU A 63 -2.22 3.63 18.06
CA LEU A 63 -2.08 2.17 17.92
C LEU A 63 -3.38 1.46 17.50
N GLY A 64 -4.52 2.14 17.63
CA GLY A 64 -5.84 1.69 17.17
C GLY A 64 -6.99 2.08 18.10
N SER A 65 -8.22 1.85 17.65
CA SER A 65 -9.47 2.01 18.40
C SER A 65 -9.68 0.86 19.40
N TYR A 66 -10.35 1.18 20.50
CA TYR A 66 -10.93 0.20 21.43
C TYR A 66 -12.43 0.09 21.10
N PRO A 67 -13.04 -1.11 21.03
CA PRO A 67 -12.56 -2.40 21.54
C PRO A 67 -11.75 -3.27 20.55
N ASP A 68 -11.61 -2.87 19.29
CA ASP A 68 -10.93 -3.67 18.24
C ASP A 68 -9.51 -4.09 18.64
N VAL A 69 -8.81 -3.22 19.37
CA VAL A 69 -7.48 -3.46 19.92
C VAL A 69 -7.59 -3.58 21.45
N PRO A 70 -7.59 -4.82 22.00
CA PRO A 70 -7.55 -5.04 23.44
C PRO A 70 -6.18 -4.64 24.02
N ALA A 71 -6.14 -4.42 25.33
CA ALA A 71 -4.93 -3.95 26.03
C ALA A 71 -3.68 -4.81 25.75
N LYS A 72 -3.82 -6.14 25.64
CA LYS A 72 -2.72 -7.05 25.28
C LYS A 72 -2.14 -6.71 23.90
N LYS A 73 -2.97 -6.64 22.87
CA LYS A 73 -2.52 -6.28 21.51
C LYS A 73 -1.94 -4.86 21.44
N ALA A 74 -2.45 -3.93 22.25
CA ALA A 74 -1.89 -2.58 22.34
C ALA A 74 -0.46 -2.59 22.91
N ARG A 75 -0.18 -3.44 23.90
CA ARG A 75 1.18 -3.64 24.46
C ARG A 75 2.13 -4.25 23.42
N ASP A 76 1.68 -5.28 22.71
CA ASP A 76 2.49 -5.91 21.66
C ASP A 76 2.88 -4.88 20.57
N LYS A 77 1.90 -4.10 20.09
CA LYS A 77 2.15 -3.01 19.13
C LYS A 77 3.08 -1.92 19.69
N ALA A 78 2.99 -1.62 20.99
CA ALA A 78 3.88 -0.65 21.64
C ALA A 78 5.33 -1.16 21.68
N GLN A 79 5.54 -2.46 21.98
CA GLN A 79 6.86 -3.08 21.93
C GLN A 79 7.43 -3.10 20.51
N ASP A 80 6.61 -3.43 19.52
CA ASP A 80 7.03 -3.38 18.11
C ASP A 80 7.41 -1.95 17.67
N ALA A 81 6.61 -0.96 18.06
CA ALA A 81 6.93 0.44 17.78
C ALA A 81 8.22 0.91 18.47
N LYS A 82 8.51 0.43 19.69
CA LYS A 82 9.79 0.68 20.37
C LYS A 82 10.97 0.03 19.64
N ARG A 83 10.84 -1.23 19.21
CA ARG A 83 11.86 -1.91 18.41
C ARG A 83 12.16 -1.15 17.12
N LEU A 84 11.13 -0.67 16.44
CA LEU A 84 11.26 0.12 15.21
C LEU A 84 11.96 1.47 15.45
N ASN A 85 11.65 2.16 16.56
CA ASN A 85 12.34 3.39 16.95
C ASN A 85 13.81 3.16 17.35
N ALA A 86 14.11 2.04 18.01
CA ALA A 86 15.49 1.67 18.35
C ALA A 86 16.33 1.38 17.10
N GLY A 87 15.71 0.86 16.04
CA GLY A 87 16.32 0.70 14.72
C GLY A 87 16.34 1.96 13.84
N SER A 88 16.27 3.16 14.43
CA SER A 88 16.37 4.48 13.76
C SER A 88 15.36 4.78 12.64
N VAL A 89 14.21 4.11 12.60
CA VAL A 89 13.17 4.35 11.57
C VAL A 89 11.86 4.84 12.21
N ASP A 90 11.50 6.11 11.97
CA ASP A 90 10.23 6.69 12.42
C ASP A 90 9.03 5.95 11.78
N PRO A 91 8.08 5.44 12.57
CA PRO A 91 6.87 4.77 12.08
C PRO A 91 5.98 5.62 11.16
N ILE A 92 5.99 6.94 11.35
CA ILE A 92 5.22 7.89 10.52
C ILE A 92 5.90 8.01 9.15
N THR A 93 7.21 8.20 9.14
CA THR A 93 8.03 8.23 7.92
C THR A 93 7.93 6.90 7.17
N ARG A 94 7.81 5.75 7.85
CA ARG A 94 7.59 4.46 7.16
C ARG A 94 6.23 4.39 6.45
N LYS A 95 5.15 4.91 7.03
CA LYS A 95 3.84 4.95 6.34
C LYS A 95 3.88 5.92 5.15
N ALA A 96 4.47 7.10 5.34
CA ALA A 96 4.64 8.09 4.29
C ALA A 96 5.55 7.56 3.16
N ASN A 97 6.70 6.97 3.49
CA ASN A 97 7.62 6.37 2.52
C ASN A 97 7.02 5.15 1.82
N ARG A 98 6.20 4.33 2.49
CA ARG A 98 5.48 3.24 1.81
C ARG A 98 4.42 3.75 0.85
N LYS A 99 3.76 4.88 1.16
CA LYS A 99 2.83 5.52 0.23
C LYS A 99 3.61 6.17 -0.93
N ALA A 100 4.61 6.99 -0.63
CA ALA A 100 5.45 7.64 -1.64
C ALA A 100 6.18 6.63 -2.54
N SER A 101 6.65 5.50 -2.01
CA SER A 101 7.27 4.43 -2.80
C SER A 101 6.27 3.69 -3.67
N ARG A 102 5.00 3.56 -3.24
CA ARG A 102 3.93 3.01 -4.08
C ARG A 102 3.59 4.01 -5.19
N ASP A 103 3.34 5.26 -4.83
CA ASP A 103 3.00 6.33 -5.78
C ASP A 103 4.14 6.53 -6.81
N ALA A 104 5.41 6.50 -6.38
CA ALA A 104 6.56 6.58 -7.28
C ALA A 104 6.70 5.33 -8.19
N ALA A 105 6.39 4.15 -7.67
CA ALA A 105 6.42 2.92 -8.45
C ALA A 105 5.27 2.83 -9.46
N GLU A 106 4.10 3.37 -9.13
CA GLU A 106 2.97 3.51 -10.06
C GLU A 106 3.36 4.49 -11.19
N THR A 107 3.90 5.67 -10.85
CA THR A 107 4.41 6.66 -11.82
C THR A 107 5.48 6.08 -12.76
N ASP A 108 6.34 5.19 -12.28
CA ASP A 108 7.38 4.57 -13.12
C ASP A 108 6.79 3.68 -14.22
N THR A 109 5.62 3.07 -14.00
CA THR A 109 4.98 2.18 -14.98
C THR A 109 4.28 2.93 -16.10
N PHE A 110 3.58 4.03 -15.77
CA PHE A 110 2.99 4.94 -16.74
C PHE A 110 4.08 5.57 -17.60
N ARG A 111 5.14 6.09 -16.95
CA ARG A 111 6.27 6.71 -17.65
C ARG A 111 6.97 5.72 -18.59
N ALA A 112 7.14 4.46 -18.19
CA ALA A 112 7.73 3.44 -19.06
C ALA A 112 6.84 3.09 -20.26
N ALA A 113 5.51 3.13 -20.10
CA ALA A 113 4.59 2.94 -21.22
C ALA A 113 4.67 4.11 -22.23
N ASP A 114 4.73 5.35 -21.73
CA ASP A 114 4.86 6.56 -22.56
C ASP A 114 6.18 6.57 -23.34
N LEU A 115 7.31 6.32 -22.67
CA LEU A 115 8.63 6.22 -23.31
C LEU A 115 8.68 5.12 -24.38
N TRP A 116 7.96 4.01 -24.15
CA TRP A 116 7.86 2.94 -25.13
C TRP A 116 7.02 3.36 -26.34
N LEU A 117 5.95 4.12 -26.14
CA LEU A 117 5.14 4.68 -27.22
C LEU A 117 5.94 5.69 -28.05
N GLU A 118 6.67 6.59 -27.41
CA GLU A 118 7.56 7.57 -28.07
C GLU A 118 8.59 6.87 -28.95
N LYS A 119 9.24 5.82 -28.45
CA LYS A 119 10.17 5.02 -29.25
C LYS A 119 9.50 4.37 -30.47
N LYS A 120 8.23 3.98 -30.37
CA LYS A 120 7.48 3.40 -31.49
C LYS A 120 7.10 4.44 -32.55
N ILE A 121 6.93 5.69 -32.13
CA ILE A 121 6.75 6.84 -33.01
C ILE A 121 8.07 7.12 -33.75
N GLU A 122 9.19 7.13 -33.03
CA GLU A 122 10.53 7.32 -33.61
C GLU A 122 10.92 6.21 -34.60
N ASP A 123 10.52 4.96 -34.34
CA ASP A 123 10.68 3.82 -35.26
C ASP A 123 9.89 3.98 -36.59
N GLY A 124 9.13 5.06 -36.79
CA GLY A 124 8.46 5.38 -38.05
C GLY A 124 7.25 4.50 -38.38
N ARG A 125 6.56 3.97 -37.36
CA ARG A 125 5.39 3.10 -37.58
C ARG A 125 4.19 3.88 -38.11
N ALA A 126 3.40 3.23 -38.97
CA ALA A 126 2.17 3.80 -39.50
C ALA A 126 1.22 4.30 -38.39
N GLU A 127 0.62 5.48 -38.58
CA GLU A 127 -0.26 6.14 -37.61
C GLU A 127 -1.41 5.26 -37.13
N LYS A 128 -2.00 4.46 -38.03
CA LYS A 128 -3.05 3.48 -37.70
C LYS A 128 -2.58 2.43 -36.68
N THR A 129 -1.32 2.05 -36.75
CA THR A 129 -0.72 1.07 -35.81
C THR A 129 -0.45 1.74 -34.46
N LEU A 130 0.03 2.99 -34.46
CA LEU A 130 0.25 3.77 -33.24
C LEU A 130 -1.06 4.04 -32.49
N ALA A 131 -2.14 4.37 -33.20
CA ALA A 131 -3.47 4.55 -32.61
C ALA A 131 -3.98 3.25 -31.96
N GLY A 132 -3.77 2.10 -32.60
CA GLY A 132 -4.11 0.79 -32.03
C GLY A 132 -3.29 0.43 -30.79
N ILE A 133 -2.00 0.78 -30.80
CA ILE A 133 -1.11 0.60 -29.65
C ILE A 133 -1.56 1.48 -28.48
N ASN A 134 -1.81 2.77 -28.73
CA ASN A 134 -2.26 3.70 -27.71
C ASN A 134 -3.60 3.27 -27.11
N GLY A 135 -4.55 2.85 -27.96
CA GLY A 135 -5.85 2.34 -27.50
C GLY A 135 -5.72 1.14 -26.57
N ALA A 136 -4.84 0.18 -26.88
CA ALA A 136 -4.61 -0.97 -26.00
C ALA A 136 -3.85 -0.61 -24.72
N LEU A 137 -2.92 0.35 -24.78
CA LEU A 137 -2.24 0.88 -23.60
C LEU A 137 -3.25 1.51 -22.64
N THR A 138 -4.09 2.40 -23.14
CA THR A 138 -5.06 3.14 -22.31
C THR A 138 -6.20 2.25 -21.79
N ASN A 139 -6.75 1.36 -22.62
CA ASN A 139 -7.95 0.61 -22.27
C ASN A 139 -7.70 -0.71 -21.54
N ASP A 140 -6.55 -1.35 -21.78
CA ASP A 140 -6.30 -2.72 -21.30
C ASP A 140 -5.06 -2.80 -20.40
N ILE A 141 -3.91 -2.27 -20.85
CA ILE A 141 -2.62 -2.45 -20.15
C ILE A 141 -2.51 -1.57 -18.90
N LEU A 142 -2.75 -0.25 -19.02
CA LEU A 142 -2.61 0.69 -17.91
C LEU A 142 -3.65 0.46 -16.79
N PRO A 143 -4.93 0.14 -17.07
CA PRO A 143 -5.89 -0.16 -16.01
C PRO A 143 -5.54 -1.40 -15.19
N ALA A 144 -4.91 -2.41 -15.83
CA ALA A 144 -4.55 -3.66 -15.19
C ALA A 144 -3.18 -3.61 -14.48
N LEU A 145 -2.17 -3.01 -15.11
CA LEU A 145 -0.79 -3.06 -14.67
C LEU A 145 -0.24 -1.72 -14.16
N GLY A 146 -0.85 -0.59 -14.50
CA GLY A 146 -0.35 0.75 -14.16
C GLY A 146 -0.34 1.07 -12.65
N LYS A 147 -1.06 0.27 -11.84
CA LYS A 147 -1.06 0.39 -10.37
C LYS A 147 0.00 -0.49 -9.68
N LYS A 148 0.77 -1.27 -10.44
CA LYS A 148 1.77 -2.19 -9.90
C LYS A 148 3.15 -1.72 -10.34
N PRO A 149 4.16 -1.65 -9.45
CA PRO A 149 5.54 -1.40 -9.84
C PRO A 149 5.94 -2.35 -10.98
N LEU A 150 6.69 -1.85 -11.96
CA LEU A 150 7.28 -2.70 -13.00
C LEU A 150 7.96 -3.92 -12.35
N SER A 151 8.79 -3.70 -11.33
CA SER A 151 9.57 -4.73 -10.63
C SER A 151 8.75 -5.84 -9.97
N LYS A 152 7.44 -5.64 -9.82
CA LYS A 152 6.50 -6.60 -9.21
C LYS A 152 5.51 -7.19 -10.19
N ILE A 153 5.61 -6.88 -11.49
CA ILE A 153 4.78 -7.51 -12.51
C ILE A 153 5.21 -8.96 -12.65
N THR A 154 4.27 -9.88 -12.39
CA THR A 154 4.51 -11.32 -12.47
C THR A 154 3.89 -11.91 -13.73
N ARG A 155 4.28 -13.15 -14.09
CA ARG A 155 3.67 -13.87 -15.21
C ARG A 155 2.16 -14.06 -15.06
N ALA A 156 1.69 -14.25 -13.82
CA ALA A 156 0.27 -14.38 -13.54
C ALA A 156 -0.49 -13.09 -13.87
N ASP A 157 0.13 -11.92 -13.68
CA ASP A 157 -0.48 -10.64 -14.03
C ASP A 157 -0.64 -10.48 -15.54
N CYS A 158 0.36 -10.89 -16.32
CA CYS A 158 0.27 -10.90 -17.78
C CYS A 158 -0.80 -11.89 -18.29
N ALA A 159 -0.92 -13.07 -17.66
CA ALA A 159 -1.95 -14.04 -18.02
C ALA A 159 -3.37 -13.54 -17.68
N ASN A 160 -3.54 -12.86 -16.54
CA ASN A 160 -4.82 -12.26 -16.16
C ASN A 160 -5.22 -11.11 -17.10
N LEU A 161 -4.25 -10.29 -17.53
CA LEU A 161 -4.47 -9.26 -18.54
C LEU A 161 -4.96 -9.89 -19.85
N GLN A 162 -4.29 -10.94 -20.32
CA GLN A 162 -4.67 -11.66 -21.53
C GLN A 162 -6.10 -12.22 -21.44
N ALA A 163 -6.41 -12.92 -20.34
CA ALA A 163 -7.73 -13.50 -20.10
C ALA A 163 -8.84 -12.42 -20.03
N SER A 164 -8.54 -11.24 -19.49
CA SER A 164 -9.48 -10.10 -19.45
C SER A 164 -9.84 -9.60 -20.85
N ILE A 165 -8.85 -9.52 -21.76
CA ILE A 165 -9.07 -9.07 -23.14
C ILE A 165 -9.80 -10.14 -23.95
N GLU A 166 -9.44 -11.42 -23.77
CA GLU A 166 -10.12 -12.55 -24.40
C GLU A 166 -11.56 -12.70 -23.93
N GLY A 167 -11.85 -12.45 -22.65
CA GLY A 167 -13.21 -12.43 -22.11
C GLY A 167 -14.11 -11.35 -22.71
N ARG A 168 -13.52 -10.29 -23.30
CA ARG A 168 -14.25 -9.25 -24.06
C ARG A 168 -14.51 -9.66 -25.53
N GLY A 169 -14.01 -10.81 -25.98
CA GLY A 169 -14.08 -11.25 -27.38
C GLY A 169 -13.07 -10.57 -28.31
N ALA A 170 -12.13 -9.79 -27.76
CA ALA A 170 -11.14 -9.02 -28.53
C ALA A 170 -9.84 -9.81 -28.78
N HIS A 171 -9.96 -11.01 -29.35
CA HIS A 171 -8.84 -11.96 -29.50
C HIS A 171 -7.65 -11.40 -30.30
N ASN A 172 -7.91 -10.68 -31.40
CA ASN A 172 -6.87 -10.03 -32.21
C ASN A 172 -6.08 -8.96 -31.44
N THR A 173 -6.73 -8.27 -30.49
CA THR A 173 -6.07 -7.30 -29.62
C THR A 173 -5.25 -8.02 -28.56
N ALA A 174 -5.78 -9.11 -28.00
CA ALA A 174 -5.09 -9.92 -27.01
C ALA A 174 -3.77 -10.49 -27.56
N GLU A 175 -3.78 -11.04 -28.78
CA GLU A 175 -2.57 -11.56 -29.43
C GLU A 175 -1.51 -10.46 -29.63
N LYS A 176 -1.93 -9.27 -30.07
CA LYS A 176 -1.02 -8.12 -30.24
C LYS A 176 -0.44 -7.63 -28.92
N VAL A 177 -1.27 -7.53 -27.88
CA VAL A 177 -0.85 -7.13 -26.52
C VAL A 177 0.18 -8.11 -25.97
N ARG A 178 -0.02 -9.42 -26.17
CA ARG A 178 0.97 -10.44 -25.80
C ARG A 178 2.33 -10.19 -26.47
N VAL A 179 2.35 -9.86 -27.75
CA VAL A 179 3.60 -9.55 -28.48
C VAL A 179 4.26 -8.29 -27.93
N TRP A 180 3.49 -7.25 -27.61
CA TRP A 180 4.03 -5.99 -27.07
C TRP A 180 4.61 -6.15 -25.67
N VAL A 181 3.92 -6.87 -24.79
CA VAL A 181 4.37 -7.15 -23.42
C VAL A 181 5.56 -8.12 -23.39
N ALA A 182 5.66 -9.05 -24.35
CA ALA A 182 6.79 -9.97 -24.48
C ALA A 182 8.03 -9.33 -25.14
N ALA A 183 7.92 -8.15 -25.76
CA ALA A 183 9.00 -7.56 -26.52
C ALA A 183 10.22 -7.20 -25.63
N PRO A 184 11.46 -7.59 -26.01
CA PRO A 184 12.67 -7.36 -25.21
C PRO A 184 13.00 -5.89 -24.92
N SER A 185 12.45 -4.97 -25.72
CA SER A 185 12.61 -3.52 -25.57
C SER A 185 11.89 -2.95 -24.34
N TYR A 186 10.87 -3.63 -23.82
CA TYR A 186 10.20 -3.28 -22.56
C TYR A 186 10.91 -3.89 -21.34
N ALA A 187 11.51 -5.08 -21.49
CA ALA A 187 12.12 -5.84 -20.39
C ALA A 187 13.56 -5.42 -20.04
N ARG A 188 14.36 -4.95 -21.01
CA ARG A 188 15.80 -4.72 -20.82
C ARG A 188 16.22 -3.47 -20.02
N PRO A 189 15.51 -2.33 -20.02
CA PRO A 189 15.92 -1.18 -19.22
C PRO A 189 15.61 -1.33 -17.71
N HIS A 190 14.66 -2.18 -17.33
CA HIS A 190 14.10 -2.23 -15.95
C HIS A 190 14.31 -3.55 -15.20
N GLY A 191 15.17 -4.45 -15.70
CA GLY A 191 15.58 -5.66 -14.96
C GLY A 191 14.45 -6.65 -14.65
N LEU A 192 13.44 -6.73 -15.51
CA LEU A 192 12.26 -7.57 -15.29
C LEU A 192 12.22 -8.83 -16.12
N LEU A 193 11.69 -9.86 -15.46
CA LEU A 193 11.46 -11.20 -15.95
C LEU A 193 10.77 -11.16 -17.32
N TYR A 194 11.54 -11.57 -18.33
CA TYR A 194 11.08 -12.17 -19.56
C TYR A 194 9.80 -12.98 -19.29
N CYS A 195 8.70 -12.59 -19.91
CA CYS A 195 7.50 -13.42 -19.99
C CYS A 195 7.76 -14.41 -21.14
N PRO A 196 8.21 -15.65 -20.87
CA PRO A 196 8.45 -16.59 -21.94
C PRO A 196 7.13 -16.82 -22.65
N ALA A 197 7.13 -16.57 -23.95
CA ALA A 197 6.09 -17.03 -24.84
C ALA A 197 6.12 -18.56 -24.86
N GLY A 198 5.45 -19.20 -23.91
CA GLY A 198 5.37 -20.65 -23.85
C GLY A 198 4.28 -21.06 -22.88
N LEU A 199 3.28 -21.78 -23.40
CA LEU A 199 2.11 -22.37 -22.74
C LEU A 199 0.92 -21.43 -22.49
N VAL A 200 0.26 -21.05 -23.59
CA VAL A 200 -1.17 -21.41 -23.71
C VAL A 200 -1.35 -21.95 -25.12
N SER A 201 -1.13 -23.27 -25.28
CA SER A 201 -1.79 -24.01 -26.35
C SER A 201 -3.28 -23.99 -25.97
N VAL A 202 -4.04 -23.06 -26.55
CA VAL A 202 -5.49 -23.24 -26.57
C VAL A 202 -5.75 -24.20 -27.72
N ASN A 203 -6.01 -25.46 -27.35
CA ASN A 203 -6.76 -26.39 -28.17
C ASN A 203 -8.05 -25.71 -28.64
N ARG A 204 -8.12 -25.30 -29.91
CA ARG A 204 -9.17 -25.66 -30.88
C ARG A 204 -8.93 -24.99 -32.22
#